data_AF-A0A7K1TCU5-F1
#
_entry.id   AF-A0A7K1TCU5-F1
#
_cell.length_a   1.000
_cell.length_b   1.000
_cell.length_c   1.000
_cell.angle_alpha   90.00
_cell.angle_beta   90.00
_cell.angle_gamma   90.00
#
_symmetry.space_group_name_H-M   'P 1'
#
loop_
_entity.id
_entity.type
_entity.pdbx_description
1 polymer ?
#
loop_
_entity_poly.entity_id
_entity_poly.type
_entity_poly.pdbx_seq_one_letter_code
_entity_poly.pdbx_strand_id
1 'polypeptide(L)'
;MAIVSDTAAPTPVRPKHKGSAQLFKNPMLERLSHTHIALPVSIFIITALISLYYGFTHGFLSGVSALGLFVGGWFLFTFVEYLVHRYVYHIPATSPGRAKFQYTMHGVHHEYPKDETRLAMPPIITVFVASLLFFIFRFVFGTWAFGILAGFTFGYALYLFVHYAIHVYSPPKNFLKVWWTHHAQHHYRQDEVAFGVSSTLWDHIIGTMPTKRND
;
A
#
# COMPACT_ATOMS: atom_id res chain seq x y z
N MET A 1 -24.90 -6.21 0.92
CA MET A 1 -25.35 -4.87 1.36
C MET A 1 -24.56 -4.49 2.61
N ALA A 2 -23.57 -3.61 2.50
CA ALA A 2 -22.79 -3.13 3.66
C ALA A 2 -23.65 -2.18 4.50
N ILE A 3 -23.52 -2.23 5.82
CA ILE A 3 -24.17 -1.26 6.72
C ILE A 3 -23.25 -0.02 6.75
N VAL A 4 -23.70 1.08 6.17
CA VAL A 4 -23.14 2.41 6.46
C VAL A 4 -24.35 3.23 6.88
N SER A 5 -24.37 3.68 8.14
CA SER A 5 -25.44 4.52 8.66
C SER A 5 -25.39 5.89 7.99
N ASP A 6 -26.53 6.35 7.52
CA ASP A 6 -26.72 7.69 6.97
C ASP A 6 -26.52 8.77 8.05
N THR A 7 -25.96 9.90 7.62
CA THR A 7 -25.91 11.23 8.27
C THR A 7 -24.80 11.52 9.30
N ALA A 8 -23.63 11.93 8.80
CA ALA A 8 -22.80 13.07 9.27
C ALA A 8 -21.55 13.17 8.38
N ALA A 9 -20.93 14.35 8.27
CA ALA A 9 -19.57 14.44 7.75
C ALA A 9 -18.68 13.49 8.58
N PRO A 10 -17.82 12.66 7.94
CA PRO A 10 -17.09 11.65 8.68
C PRO A 10 -16.18 12.34 9.69
N THR A 11 -16.45 12.07 10.96
CA THR A 11 -15.56 12.47 12.05
C THR A 11 -14.24 11.73 11.87
N PRO A 12 -13.07 12.36 12.14
CA PRO A 12 -11.79 11.66 12.08
C PRO A 12 -11.86 10.36 12.86
N VAL A 13 -11.57 9.26 12.18
CA VAL A 13 -11.72 7.92 12.73
C VAL A 13 -10.66 7.74 13.82
N ARG A 14 -11.10 7.68 15.09
CA ARG A 14 -10.19 7.48 16.22
C ARG A 14 -9.66 6.04 16.20
N PRO A 15 -8.33 5.82 16.22
CA PRO A 15 -7.76 4.48 16.25
C PRO A 15 -8.19 3.67 17.48
N LYS A 16 -8.50 2.39 17.23
CA LYS A 16 -8.81 1.35 18.20
C LYS A 16 -7.73 0.27 18.13
N HIS A 17 -7.10 -0.04 19.25
CA HIS A 17 -6.00 -1.00 19.30
C HIS A 17 -6.43 -2.47 19.47
N LYS A 18 -7.74 -2.75 19.48
CA LYS A 18 -8.31 -4.11 19.62
C LYS A 18 -9.53 -4.26 18.71
N GLY A 19 -9.71 -5.46 18.17
CA GLY A 19 -10.86 -5.83 17.34
C GLY A 19 -10.59 -5.71 15.84
N SER A 20 -11.66 -5.94 15.06
CA SER A 20 -11.74 -5.81 13.59
C SER A 20 -13.09 -5.21 13.24
N ALA A 21 -13.15 -4.39 12.19
CA ALA A 21 -14.43 -4.00 11.60
C ALA A 21 -15.06 -5.19 10.87
N GLN A 22 -16.40 -5.20 10.78
CA GLN A 22 -17.12 -6.09 9.86
C GLN A 22 -17.38 -5.35 8.54
N LEU A 23 -16.79 -5.81 7.43
CA LEU A 23 -16.94 -5.15 6.13
C LEU A 23 -18.13 -5.69 5.32
N PHE A 24 -18.44 -6.97 5.50
CA PHE A 24 -19.45 -7.70 4.74
C PHE A 24 -20.42 -8.45 5.67
N LYS A 25 -21.72 -8.35 5.35
CA LYS A 25 -22.75 -9.19 5.98
C LYS A 25 -22.62 -10.66 5.59
N ASN A 26 -22.04 -10.94 4.41
CA ASN A 26 -21.85 -12.31 3.93
C ASN A 26 -20.62 -12.92 4.65
N PRO A 27 -20.77 -14.06 5.34
CA PRO A 27 -19.69 -14.63 6.16
C PRO A 27 -18.49 -15.12 5.34
N MET A 28 -18.71 -15.58 4.11
CA MET A 28 -17.63 -16.01 3.22
C MET A 28 -16.81 -14.81 2.74
N LEU A 29 -17.48 -13.74 2.29
CA LEU A 29 -16.79 -12.50 1.88
C LEU A 29 -16.04 -11.87 3.05
N GLU A 30 -16.65 -11.89 4.24
CA GLU A 30 -15.99 -11.40 5.46
C GLU A 30 -14.71 -12.18 5.75
N ARG A 31 -14.79 -13.52 5.74
CA ARG A 31 -13.61 -14.38 5.95
C ARG A 31 -12.52 -14.14 4.90
N LEU A 32 -12.90 -13.99 3.62
CA LEU A 32 -11.95 -13.74 2.53
C LEU A 32 -11.29 -12.36 2.61
N SER A 33 -11.90 -11.43 3.35
CA SER A 33 -11.34 -10.09 3.53
C SER A 33 -10.31 -10.00 4.66
N HIS A 34 -10.13 -11.06 5.45
CA HIS A 34 -8.99 -11.24 6.36
C HIS A 34 -7.84 -11.94 5.64
N THR A 35 -6.66 -11.31 5.62
CA THR A 35 -5.50 -11.75 4.83
C THR A 35 -4.23 -11.72 5.65
N HIS A 36 -3.52 -12.85 5.67
CA HIS A 36 -2.18 -12.91 6.24
C HIS A 36 -1.19 -12.22 5.28
N ILE A 37 -0.37 -11.29 5.78
CA ILE A 37 0.56 -10.46 5.01
C ILE A 37 1.50 -11.24 4.09
N ALA A 38 1.92 -12.44 4.50
CA ALA A 38 2.80 -13.30 3.71
C ALA A 38 2.23 -13.66 2.33
N LEU A 39 0.90 -13.74 2.18
CA LEU A 39 0.28 -14.09 0.90
C LEU A 39 0.53 -13.01 -0.17
N PRO A 40 0.09 -11.74 0.01
CA PRO A 40 0.33 -10.71 -0.99
C PRO A 40 1.82 -10.39 -1.19
N VAL A 41 2.63 -10.42 -0.13
CA VAL A 41 4.09 -10.25 -0.25
C VAL A 41 4.69 -11.34 -1.15
N SER A 42 4.36 -12.61 -0.91
CA SER A 42 4.88 -13.72 -1.72
C SER A 42 4.42 -13.62 -3.17
N ILE A 43 3.16 -13.27 -3.41
CA ILE A 43 2.63 -13.10 -4.77
C ILE A 43 3.44 -12.06 -5.53
N PHE A 44 3.65 -10.87 -4.96
CA PHE A 44 4.39 -9.79 -5.63
C PHE A 44 5.88 -10.10 -5.83
N ILE A 45 6.53 -10.77 -4.86
CA ILE A 45 7.91 -11.24 -5.02
C ILE A 45 8.01 -12.29 -6.13
N ILE A 46 7.10 -13.28 -6.15
CA ILE A 46 7.05 -14.29 -7.20
C ILE A 46 6.80 -13.64 -8.56
N THR A 47 5.88 -12.67 -8.65
CA THR A 47 5.67 -11.89 -9.89
C THR A 47 6.97 -11.20 -10.34
N ALA A 48 7.73 -10.59 -9.43
CA ALA A 48 8.99 -9.94 -9.79
C ALA A 48 10.02 -10.94 -10.34
N LEU A 49 10.18 -12.09 -9.67
CA LEU A 49 11.10 -13.15 -10.07
C LEU A 49 10.72 -13.76 -11.42
N ILE A 50 9.44 -14.08 -11.62
CA ILE A 50 8.93 -14.61 -12.89
C ILE A 50 9.14 -13.60 -14.02
N SER A 51 8.87 -12.31 -13.76
CA SER A 51 9.01 -11.26 -14.76
C SER A 51 10.47 -11.10 -15.21
N LEU A 52 11.43 -11.06 -14.28
CA LEU A 52 12.86 -11.05 -14.60
C LEU A 52 13.28 -12.30 -15.34
N TYR A 53 12.91 -13.48 -14.83
CA TYR A 53 13.25 -14.76 -15.44
C TYR A 53 12.77 -14.83 -16.90
N TYR A 54 11.53 -14.45 -17.15
CA TYR A 54 10.97 -14.41 -18.50
C TYR A 54 11.70 -13.40 -19.39
N GLY A 55 11.96 -12.19 -18.86
CA GLY A 55 12.70 -11.15 -19.57
C GLY A 55 14.12 -11.57 -19.98
N PHE A 56 14.85 -12.26 -19.11
CA PHE A 56 16.19 -12.77 -19.43
C PHE A 56 16.16 -13.92 -20.43
N THR A 57 15.29 -14.91 -20.22
CA THR A 57 15.23 -16.13 -21.05
C THR A 57 14.78 -15.87 -22.48
N HIS A 58 14.03 -14.79 -22.72
CA HIS A 58 13.55 -14.41 -24.05
C HIS A 58 14.40 -13.29 -24.68
N GLY A 59 15.52 -12.91 -24.06
CA GLY A 59 16.43 -11.89 -24.60
C GLY A 59 15.90 -10.45 -24.55
N PHE A 60 14.89 -10.18 -23.74
CA PHE A 60 14.34 -8.83 -23.56
C PHE A 60 15.18 -7.99 -22.58
N LEU A 61 15.94 -8.64 -21.70
CA LEU A 61 16.76 -8.02 -20.68
C LEU A 61 18.21 -8.48 -20.76
N SER A 62 19.14 -7.56 -20.56
CA SER A 62 20.55 -7.82 -20.25
C SER A 62 20.81 -7.46 -18.79
N GLY A 63 21.97 -7.82 -18.22
CA GLY A 63 22.26 -7.53 -16.81
C GLY A 63 22.15 -6.03 -16.45
N VAL A 64 22.66 -5.16 -17.34
CA VAL A 64 22.61 -3.71 -17.15
C VAL A 64 21.19 -3.17 -17.31
N SER A 65 20.46 -3.57 -18.37
CA SER A 65 19.09 -3.09 -18.56
C SER A 65 18.15 -3.61 -17.49
N ALA A 66 18.30 -4.85 -17.04
CA ALA A 66 17.53 -5.40 -15.94
C ALA A 66 17.72 -4.59 -14.65
N LEU A 67 18.96 -4.28 -14.27
CA LEU A 67 19.24 -3.48 -13.07
C LEU A 67 18.61 -2.08 -13.17
N GLY A 68 18.83 -1.39 -14.29
CA GLY A 68 18.31 -0.04 -14.49
C GLY A 68 16.78 0.01 -14.47
N LEU A 69 16.12 -0.92 -15.17
CA LEU A 69 14.66 -1.00 -15.21
C LEU A 69 14.06 -1.44 -13.87
N PHE A 70 14.72 -2.35 -13.16
CA PHE A 70 14.29 -2.78 -11.84
C PHE A 70 14.35 -1.61 -10.85
N VAL A 71 15.47 -0.90 -10.78
CA VAL A 71 15.61 0.28 -9.91
C VAL A 71 14.61 1.37 -10.31
N GLY A 72 14.42 1.61 -11.61
CA GLY A 72 13.43 2.55 -12.13
C GLY A 72 11.99 2.16 -11.77
N GLY A 73 11.64 0.88 -11.88
CA GLY A 73 10.33 0.34 -11.51
C GLY A 73 10.06 0.44 -10.01
N TRP A 74 11.06 0.13 -9.18
CA TRP A 74 10.96 0.30 -7.73
C TRP A 74 10.80 1.77 -7.35
N PHE A 75 11.60 2.66 -7.93
CA PHE A 75 11.45 4.10 -7.70
C PHE A 75 10.06 4.61 -8.13
N LEU A 76 9.58 4.18 -9.30
CA LEU A 76 8.22 4.47 -9.77
C LEU A 76 7.16 3.98 -8.78
N PHE A 77 7.34 2.79 -8.18
CA PHE A 77 6.43 2.30 -7.15
C PHE A 77 6.35 3.26 -5.96
N THR A 78 7.47 3.78 -5.46
CA THR A 78 7.43 4.72 -4.31
C THR A 78 6.62 5.98 -4.61
N PHE A 79 6.62 6.43 -5.87
CA PHE A 79 5.81 7.56 -6.30
C PHE A 79 4.32 7.20 -6.38
N VAL A 80 4.00 6.05 -6.98
CA VAL A 80 2.63 5.55 -7.07
C VAL A 80 2.05 5.25 -5.69
N GLU A 81 2.84 4.70 -4.77
CA GLU A 81 2.48 4.52 -3.35
C GLU A 81 1.99 5.84 -2.77
N TYR A 82 2.80 6.91 -2.87
CA TYR A 82 2.45 8.23 -2.36
C TYR A 82 1.14 8.75 -2.97
N LEU A 83 0.99 8.67 -4.30
CA LEU A 83 -0.20 9.15 -4.99
C LEU A 83 -1.46 8.37 -4.61
N VAL A 84 -1.38 7.04 -4.56
CA VAL A 84 -2.50 6.18 -4.20
C VAL A 84 -2.88 6.41 -2.74
N HIS A 85 -1.91 6.48 -1.84
CA HIS A 85 -2.19 6.71 -0.43
C HIS A 85 -2.87 8.07 -0.22
N ARG A 86 -2.36 9.13 -0.83
CA ARG A 86 -2.93 10.47 -0.68
C ARG A 86 -4.28 10.66 -1.38
N TYR A 87 -4.39 10.27 -2.65
CA TYR A 87 -5.53 10.68 -3.48
C TYR A 87 -6.61 9.59 -3.63
N VAL A 88 -6.27 8.32 -3.37
CA VAL A 88 -7.21 7.20 -3.48
C VAL A 88 -7.63 6.70 -2.10
N TYR A 89 -6.67 6.42 -1.22
CA TYR A 89 -6.96 5.92 0.13
C TYR A 89 -7.47 7.00 1.08
N HIS A 90 -7.05 8.25 0.87
CA HIS A 90 -7.57 9.44 1.55
C HIS A 90 -8.46 10.31 0.66
N ILE A 91 -9.19 9.66 -0.25
CA ILE A 91 -10.18 10.36 -1.08
C ILE A 91 -11.26 11.03 -0.19
N PRO A 92 -11.58 12.32 -0.40
CA PRO A 92 -12.59 13.00 0.42
C PRO A 92 -13.95 12.30 0.35
N ALA A 93 -14.52 12.03 1.52
CA ALA A 93 -15.78 11.32 1.71
C ALA A 93 -17.00 12.22 1.45
N THR A 94 -17.07 12.82 0.26
CA THR A 94 -18.10 13.81 -0.13
C THR A 94 -19.45 13.18 -0.53
N SER A 95 -19.54 11.85 -0.55
CA SER A 95 -20.78 11.12 -0.83
C SER A 95 -20.78 9.76 -0.12
N PRO A 96 -21.95 9.13 0.10
CA PRO A 96 -22.02 7.81 0.74
C PRO A 96 -21.19 6.74 0.02
N GLY A 97 -21.15 6.79 -1.32
CA GLY A 97 -20.34 5.88 -2.12
C GLY A 97 -18.83 6.08 -1.92
N ARG A 98 -18.35 7.33 -1.91
CA ARG A 98 -16.94 7.64 -1.66
C ARG A 98 -16.54 7.30 -0.22
N ALA A 99 -17.39 7.65 0.75
CA ALA A 99 -17.16 7.31 2.16
C ALA A 99 -17.01 5.79 2.35
N LYS A 100 -17.91 5.00 1.76
CA LYS A 100 -17.83 3.54 1.82
C LYS A 100 -16.57 2.99 1.15
N PHE A 101 -16.23 3.50 -0.03
CA PHE A 101 -15.02 3.09 -0.76
C PHE A 101 -13.76 3.40 0.06
N GLN A 102 -13.61 4.64 0.50
CA GLN A 102 -12.50 5.12 1.31
C GLN A 102 -12.35 4.28 2.58
N TYR A 103 -13.46 4.03 3.29
CA TYR A 103 -13.46 3.23 4.50
C TYR A 103 -13.03 1.78 4.22
N THR A 104 -13.54 1.16 3.15
CA THR A 104 -13.20 -0.22 2.79
C THR A 104 -11.74 -0.36 2.38
N MET A 105 -11.19 0.63 1.66
CA MET A 105 -9.83 0.57 1.12
C MET A 105 -8.77 0.92 2.17
N HIS A 106 -9.07 1.84 3.09
CA HIS A 106 -8.07 2.33 4.05
C HIS A 106 -8.62 2.81 5.38
N GLY A 107 -9.86 3.32 5.45
CA GLY A 107 -10.43 3.77 6.73
C GLY A 107 -10.54 2.68 7.79
N VAL A 108 -10.80 1.41 7.40
CA VAL A 108 -10.77 0.25 8.32
C VAL A 108 -9.39 0.09 8.98
N HIS A 109 -8.33 0.35 8.23
CA HIS A 109 -6.98 0.30 8.74
C HIS A 109 -6.68 1.46 9.69
N HIS A 110 -7.15 2.67 9.39
CA HIS A 110 -7.08 3.79 10.35
C HIS A 110 -7.86 3.53 11.64
N GLU A 111 -9.02 2.88 11.54
CA GLU A 111 -9.81 2.51 12.72
C GLU A 111 -9.14 1.40 13.54
N TYR A 112 -8.62 0.36 12.89
CA TYR A 112 -8.01 -0.80 13.55
C TYR A 112 -6.57 -1.01 13.06
N PRO A 113 -5.63 -0.11 13.37
CA PRO A 113 -4.26 -0.18 12.82
C PRO A 113 -3.47 -1.40 13.32
N LYS A 114 -3.92 -2.02 14.41
CA LYS A 114 -3.32 -3.24 14.98
C LYS A 114 -4.00 -4.53 14.51
N ASP A 115 -5.01 -4.46 13.64
CA ASP A 115 -5.57 -5.66 13.00
C ASP A 115 -4.65 -6.14 11.88
N GLU A 116 -3.81 -7.11 12.22
CA GLU A 116 -2.81 -7.68 11.32
C GLU A 116 -3.39 -8.29 10.04
N THR A 117 -4.66 -8.71 10.09
CA THR A 117 -5.33 -9.41 9.00
C THR A 117 -6.03 -8.47 8.03
N ARG A 118 -6.04 -7.16 8.31
CA ARG A 118 -6.69 -6.11 7.49
C ARG A 118 -5.72 -5.07 6.95
N LEU A 119 -4.42 -5.33 7.07
CA LEU A 119 -3.36 -4.44 6.58
C LEU A 119 -3.14 -4.53 5.07
N ALA A 120 -3.39 -5.71 4.48
CA ALA A 120 -3.10 -5.98 3.08
C ALA A 120 -4.34 -6.46 2.32
N MET A 121 -4.31 -6.25 1.01
CA MET A 121 -5.40 -6.66 0.12
C MET A 121 -5.53 -8.19 0.08
N PRO A 122 -6.74 -8.72 -0.11
CA PRO A 122 -6.95 -10.16 -0.30
C PRO A 122 -6.14 -10.75 -1.46
N PRO A 123 -5.75 -12.03 -1.39
CA PRO A 123 -4.93 -12.66 -2.43
C PRO A 123 -5.55 -12.56 -3.83
N ILE A 124 -6.87 -12.70 -3.95
CA ILE A 124 -7.58 -12.57 -5.23
C ILE A 124 -7.45 -11.16 -5.83
N ILE A 125 -7.54 -10.13 -4.98
CA ILE A 125 -7.35 -8.73 -5.40
C ILE A 125 -5.88 -8.49 -5.75
N THR A 126 -4.96 -9.08 -5.00
CA THR A 126 -3.52 -8.99 -5.26
C THR A 126 -3.15 -9.57 -6.63
N VAL A 127 -3.64 -10.77 -6.96
CA VAL A 127 -3.42 -11.40 -8.28
C VAL A 127 -4.03 -10.56 -9.39
N PHE A 128 -5.25 -10.03 -9.18
CA PHE A 128 -5.88 -9.13 -10.14
C PHE A 128 -5.04 -7.87 -10.39
N VAL A 129 -4.56 -7.21 -9.33
CA VAL A 129 -3.71 -6.02 -9.44
C VAL A 129 -2.38 -6.34 -10.14
N ALA A 130 -1.71 -7.44 -9.77
CA ALA A 130 -0.47 -7.86 -10.42
C ALA A 130 -0.67 -8.11 -11.92
N SER A 131 -1.78 -8.76 -12.29
CA SER A 131 -2.14 -9.01 -13.70
C SER A 131 -2.44 -7.72 -14.45
N LEU A 132 -3.22 -6.82 -13.84
CA LEU A 132 -3.55 -5.53 -14.43
C LEU A 132 -2.28 -4.68 -14.66
N LEU A 133 -1.38 -4.63 -13.68
CA LEU A 133 -0.09 -3.95 -13.81
C LEU A 133 0.75 -4.53 -14.95
N PHE A 134 0.79 -5.86 -15.10
CA PHE A 134 1.48 -6.49 -16.22
C PHE A 134 0.94 -5.98 -17.56
N PHE A 135 -0.38 -5.97 -17.77
CA PHE A 135 -0.95 -5.51 -19.03
C PHE A 135 -0.71 -4.02 -19.28
N ILE A 136 -0.87 -3.18 -18.26
CA ILE A 136 -0.58 -1.74 -18.37
C ILE A 136 0.88 -1.52 -18.75
N PHE A 137 1.82 -2.16 -18.05
CA PHE A 137 3.24 -1.95 -18.31
C PHE A 137 3.64 -2.54 -19.66
N ARG A 138 3.10 -3.70 -20.03
CA ARG A 138 3.38 -4.33 -21.32
C ARG A 138 2.86 -3.48 -22.49
N PHE A 139 1.75 -2.77 -22.29
CA PHE A 139 1.19 -1.83 -23.25
C PHE A 139 2.05 -0.56 -23.36
N VAL A 140 2.44 0.03 -22.23
CA VAL A 140 3.17 1.32 -22.20
C VAL A 140 4.65 1.16 -22.57
N PHE A 141 5.33 0.13 -22.05
CA PHE A 141 6.79 -0.02 -22.11
C PHE A 141 7.26 -1.15 -23.03
N GLY A 142 6.35 -1.88 -23.67
CA GLY A 142 6.72 -3.01 -24.52
C GLY A 142 7.46 -4.10 -23.74
N THR A 143 8.55 -4.63 -24.29
CA THR A 143 9.37 -5.67 -23.63
C THR A 143 10.16 -5.16 -22.43
N TRP A 144 10.40 -3.85 -22.31
CA TRP A 144 11.04 -3.25 -21.13
C TRP A 144 10.18 -3.40 -19.86
N ALA A 145 8.88 -3.67 -20.03
CA ALA A 145 7.95 -3.94 -18.96
C ALA A 145 8.42 -5.05 -18.00
N PHE A 146 9.17 -6.05 -18.47
CA PHE A 146 9.61 -7.15 -17.61
C PHE A 146 10.56 -6.69 -16.49
N GLY A 147 11.46 -5.74 -16.78
CA GLY A 147 12.33 -5.16 -15.76
C GLY A 147 11.58 -4.19 -14.84
N ILE A 148 10.73 -3.33 -15.44
CA ILE A 148 9.97 -2.30 -14.70
C ILE A 148 8.95 -2.96 -13.76
N LEU A 149 8.18 -3.93 -14.26
CA LEU A 149 7.19 -4.66 -13.46
C LEU A 149 7.87 -5.37 -12.29
N ALA A 150 9.02 -5.98 -12.52
CA ALA A 150 9.76 -6.64 -11.45
C ALA A 150 10.18 -5.68 -10.34
N GLY A 151 10.75 -4.53 -10.71
CA GLY A 151 11.08 -3.48 -9.77
C GLY A 151 9.86 -2.95 -9.02
N PHE A 152 8.77 -2.73 -9.74
CA PHE A 152 7.54 -2.18 -9.19
C PHE A 152 6.86 -3.12 -8.20
N THR A 153 6.68 -4.40 -8.55
CA THR A 153 6.07 -5.37 -7.63
C THR A 153 6.99 -5.73 -6.48
N PHE A 154 8.32 -5.73 -6.67
CA PHE A 154 9.26 -5.79 -5.56
C PHE A 154 9.09 -4.61 -4.60
N GLY A 155 9.02 -3.38 -5.12
CA GLY A 155 8.74 -2.19 -4.34
C GLY A 155 7.44 -2.30 -3.55
N TYR A 156 6.40 -2.86 -4.17
CA TYR A 156 5.12 -3.10 -3.51
C TYR A 156 5.22 -4.13 -2.38
N ALA A 157 5.91 -5.25 -2.61
CA ALA A 157 6.16 -6.24 -1.57
C ALA A 157 6.93 -5.63 -0.38
N LEU A 158 7.94 -4.80 -0.66
CA LEU A 158 8.72 -4.12 0.37
C LEU A 158 7.87 -3.11 1.15
N TYR A 159 7.03 -2.31 0.48
CA TYR A 159 6.06 -1.44 1.14
C TYR A 159 5.14 -2.21 2.08
N LEU A 160 4.56 -3.33 1.62
CA LEU A 160 3.68 -4.15 2.46
C LEU A 160 4.40 -4.68 3.69
N PHE A 161 5.65 -5.13 3.53
CA PHE A 161 6.47 -5.59 4.64
C PHE A 161 6.79 -4.46 5.62
N VAL A 162 7.23 -3.30 5.15
CA VAL A 162 7.52 -2.13 5.99
C VAL A 162 6.25 -1.68 6.72
N HIS A 163 5.14 -1.55 6.00
CA HIS A 163 3.86 -1.12 6.55
C HIS A 163 3.33 -2.09 7.62
N TYR A 164 3.46 -3.39 7.40
CA TYR A 164 3.17 -4.38 8.43
C TYR A 164 4.09 -4.23 9.65
N ALA A 165 5.40 -4.10 9.41
CA ALA A 165 6.38 -4.02 10.49
C ALA A 165 6.18 -2.79 11.39
N ILE A 166 5.87 -1.63 10.81
CA ILE A 166 5.63 -0.39 11.58
C ILE A 166 4.39 -0.47 12.48
N HIS A 167 3.40 -1.28 12.10
CA HIS A 167 2.19 -1.49 12.89
C HIS A 167 2.29 -2.64 13.88
N VAL A 168 3.08 -3.68 13.60
CA VAL A 168 3.11 -4.89 14.44
C VAL A 168 4.28 -4.91 15.41
N TYR A 169 5.46 -4.44 14.98
CA TYR A 169 6.67 -4.52 15.79
C TYR A 169 7.01 -3.20 16.50
N SER A 170 7.82 -3.31 17.55
CA SER A 170 8.38 -2.14 18.22
C SER A 170 9.40 -1.44 17.30
N PRO A 171 9.50 -0.10 17.35
CA PRO A 171 10.47 0.63 16.57
C PRO A 171 11.91 0.21 16.94
N PRO A 172 12.80 0.05 15.95
CA PRO A 172 14.20 -0.22 16.23
C PRO A 172 14.87 0.98 16.92
N LYS A 173 16.00 0.75 17.59
CA LYS A 173 16.76 1.80 18.32
C LYS A 173 17.77 2.55 17.43
N ASN A 174 17.61 2.49 16.11
CA ASN A 174 18.50 3.10 15.13
C ASN A 174 17.74 4.08 14.23
N PHE A 175 18.39 4.57 13.16
CA PHE A 175 17.79 5.52 12.23
C PHE A 175 16.51 5.01 11.57
N LEU A 176 16.28 3.69 11.51
CA LEU A 176 15.05 3.12 10.95
C LEU A 176 13.79 3.42 11.79
N LYS A 177 13.94 3.94 13.01
CA LYS A 177 12.80 4.43 13.79
C LYS A 177 12.00 5.51 13.05
N VAL A 178 12.60 6.21 12.09
CA VAL A 178 11.96 7.28 11.32
C VAL A 178 10.62 6.83 10.72
N TRP A 179 10.56 5.63 10.12
CA TRP A 179 9.34 5.10 9.48
C TRP A 179 8.19 4.90 10.47
N TRP A 180 8.49 4.32 11.65
CA TRP A 180 7.50 4.20 12.73
C TRP A 180 6.99 5.56 13.18
N THR A 181 7.89 6.51 13.45
CA THR A 181 7.50 7.81 13.97
C THR A 181 6.74 8.64 12.95
N HIS A 182 7.13 8.57 11.68
CA HIS A 182 6.50 9.29 10.57
C HIS A 182 5.06 8.81 10.35
N HIS A 183 4.89 7.50 10.17
CA HIS A 183 3.57 6.93 9.92
C HIS A 183 2.66 6.97 11.16
N ALA A 184 3.23 6.98 12.37
CA ALA A 184 2.45 7.26 13.57
C ALA A 184 1.86 8.69 13.59
N GLN A 185 2.52 9.69 12.96
CA GLN A 185 1.90 11.02 12.83
C GLN A 185 0.63 10.94 11.99
N HIS A 186 0.69 10.18 10.89
CA HIS A 186 -0.43 9.96 9.99
C HIS A 186 -1.63 9.32 10.69
N HIS A 187 -1.42 8.24 11.45
CA HIS A 187 -2.51 7.54 12.12
C HIS A 187 -3.09 8.25 13.34
N TYR A 188 -2.24 8.91 14.13
CA TYR A 188 -2.62 9.35 15.49
C TYR A 188 -2.70 10.86 15.65
N ARG A 189 -2.31 11.65 14.64
CA ARG A 189 -2.31 13.12 14.74
C ARG A 189 -3.01 13.80 13.57
N GLN A 190 -2.52 13.57 12.35
CA GLN A 190 -2.95 14.28 11.15
C GLN A 190 -2.95 13.30 9.97
N ASP A 191 -4.12 12.83 9.57
CA ASP A 191 -4.30 11.89 8.45
C ASP A 191 -4.14 12.57 7.06
N GLU A 192 -4.02 13.90 7.04
CA GLU A 192 -3.77 14.70 5.83
C GLU A 192 -2.27 14.92 5.49
N VAL A 193 -1.35 14.29 6.23
CA VAL A 193 0.12 14.39 6.05
C VAL A 193 0.79 13.02 6.20
N ALA A 194 2.10 12.91 5.91
CA ALA A 194 2.89 11.68 6.04
C ALA A 194 2.34 10.49 5.22
N PHE A 195 2.08 10.73 3.93
CA PHE A 195 1.54 9.71 3.03
C PHE A 195 2.60 8.71 2.57
N GLY A 196 3.89 9.05 2.62
CA GLY A 196 4.98 8.13 2.34
C GLY A 196 5.15 7.11 3.47
N VAL A 197 4.98 5.83 3.15
CA VAL A 197 5.13 4.72 4.12
C VAL A 197 6.48 4.03 3.94
N SER A 198 6.91 3.77 2.70
CA SER A 198 8.24 3.19 2.41
C SER A 198 9.36 4.22 2.47
N SER A 199 9.05 5.51 2.30
CA SER A 199 10.00 6.62 2.23
C SER A 199 9.29 7.95 2.49
N THR A 200 9.98 8.91 3.11
CA THR A 200 9.47 10.29 3.31
C THR A 200 9.78 11.22 2.12
N LEU A 201 10.43 10.71 1.07
CA LEU A 201 10.91 11.52 -0.07
C LEU A 201 9.81 12.37 -0.69
N TRP A 202 8.66 11.75 -1.00
CA TRP A 202 7.56 12.42 -1.68
C TRP A 202 6.82 13.41 -0.77
N ASP A 203 6.77 13.15 0.54
CA ASP A 203 6.26 14.13 1.50
C ASP A 203 7.14 15.38 1.54
N HIS A 204 8.46 15.23 1.46
CA HIS A 204 9.37 16.38 1.36
C HIS A 204 9.20 17.15 0.04
N ILE A 205 9.12 16.45 -1.09
CA ILE A 205 9.01 17.09 -2.42
C ILE A 205 7.67 17.83 -2.57
N ILE A 206 6.57 17.19 -2.13
CA ILE A 206 5.22 17.71 -2.34
C ILE A 206 4.77 18.62 -1.18
N GLY A 207 5.45 18.59 -0.05
CA GLY A 207 5.16 19.46 1.10
C GLY A 207 4.07 18.91 2.02
N THR A 208 4.02 17.59 2.22
CA THR A 208 3.11 16.90 3.15
C THR A 208 3.84 16.30 4.35
N MET A 209 4.99 16.86 4.72
CA MET A 209 5.68 16.49 5.96
C MET A 209 4.89 16.94 7.18
N PRO A 210 4.73 16.08 8.22
CA PRO A 210 4.11 16.49 9.47
C PRO A 210 4.88 17.64 10.12
N THR A 211 4.16 18.62 10.64
CA THR A 211 4.76 19.71 11.41
C THR A 211 5.42 19.14 12.67
N LYS A 212 6.70 19.45 12.90
CA LYS A 212 7.32 19.23 14.21
C LYS A 212 6.60 20.12 15.22
N ARG A 213 6.19 19.55 16.36
CA ARG A 213 5.79 20.39 17.48
C ARG A 213 7.05 21.01 18.07
N ASN A 214 7.00 22.31 18.32
CA ASN A 214 7.83 22.91 19.35
C ASN A 214 7.14 22.53 20.66
N ASP A 215 7.73 21.57 21.36
CA ASP A 215 7.31 21.17 22.71
C ASP A 215 7.55 22.32 23.68
#